data_AF-A0AA41WWV0-F1
#
_entry.id   AF-A0AA41WWV0-F1
#
_cell.length_a   1.000
_cell.length_b   1.000
_cell.length_c   1.000
_cell.angle_alpha   90.00
_cell.angle_beta   90.00
_cell.angle_gamma   90.00
#
_symmetry.space_group_name_H-M   'P 1'
#
loop_
_entity.id
_entity.type
_entity.pdbx_description
1 polymer ?
#
loop_
_entity_poly.entity_id
_entity_poly.type
_entity_poly.pdbx_seq_one_letter_code
_entity_poly.pdbx_strand_id
1 'polypeptide(L)' 'MDYPIAPIHAVQDEGRAAFVAGRPRDACPYTDGTEHALAWGAGFADGFRTHASRRQPNVDVVFA' A
#
# COMPACT_ATOMS: atom_id res chain seq x y z
N MET A 1 14.93 -8.42 -19.97
CA MET A 1 13.78 -9.05 -19.29
C MET A 1 12.56 -8.22 -19.63
N ASP A 2 11.78 -8.66 -20.60
CA ASP A 2 10.45 -8.11 -20.91
C ASP A 2 9.53 -8.43 -19.73
N TYR A 3 9.43 -7.51 -18.77
CA TYR A 3 8.35 -7.59 -17.81
C TYR A 3 7.07 -7.33 -18.62
N PRO A 4 6.12 -8.28 -18.72
CA PRO A 4 4.82 -7.95 -19.28
C PRO A 4 4.35 -6.71 -18.51
N ILE A 5 4.04 -5.63 -19.23
CA ILE A 5 3.67 -4.34 -18.61
C ILE A 5 2.46 -4.64 -17.74
N ALA A 6 2.70 -4.85 -16.45
CA ALA A 6 1.65 -5.14 -15.51
C ALA A 6 0.75 -3.92 -15.51
N PRO A 7 -0.57 -4.09 -15.68
CA PRO A 7 -1.46 -2.95 -15.71
C PRO A 7 -1.43 -2.26 -14.35
N ILE A 8 -1.49 -0.93 -14.36
CA ILE A 8 -1.28 -0.07 -13.17
C ILE A 8 -2.18 -0.47 -11.97
N HIS A 9 -3.40 -0.96 -12.23
CA HIS A 9 -4.29 -1.44 -11.16
C HIS A 9 -3.73 -2.69 -10.46
N ALA A 10 -3.16 -3.65 -11.19
CA ALA A 10 -2.56 -4.85 -10.61
C ALA A 10 -1.34 -4.50 -9.75
N VAL A 11 -0.58 -3.49 -10.17
CA VAL A 11 0.57 -2.94 -9.42
C VAL A 11 0.11 -2.31 -8.11
N GLN A 12 -1.02 -1.58 -8.11
CA GLN A 12 -1.63 -1.03 -6.90
C GLN A 12 -2.10 -2.13 -5.94
N ASP A 13 -2.77 -3.17 -6.45
CA ASP A 13 -3.20 -4.30 -5.64
C ASP A 13 -2.02 -5.04 -5.02
N GLU A 14 -0.91 -5.20 -5.75
CA GLU A 14 0.32 -5.79 -5.24
C GLU A 14 0.91 -4.96 -4.08
N GLY A 15 0.95 -3.63 -4.23
CA GLY A 15 1.39 -2.72 -3.15
C GLY A 15 0.53 -2.84 -1.89
N ARG A 16 -0.79 -2.93 -2.06
CA ARG A 16 -1.73 -3.15 -0.96
C ARG A 16 -1.48 -4.52 -0.29
N ALA A 17 -1.31 -5.57 -1.08
CA ALA A 17 -1.03 -6.92 -0.58
C ALA A 17 0.31 -6.99 0.17
N ALA A 18 1.33 -6.28 -0.31
CA ALA A 18 2.63 -6.18 0.36
C ALA A 18 2.49 -5.55 1.76
N PHE A 19 1.68 -4.49 1.90
CA PHE A 19 1.38 -3.91 3.21
C PHE A 19 0.67 -4.92 4.13
N VAL A 20 -0.37 -5.60 3.62
CA VAL A 20 -1.12 -6.62 4.39
C VAL A 20 -0.22 -7.77 4.84
N ALA A 21 0.75 -8.16 4.00
CA ALA A 21 1.78 -9.15 4.32
C ALA A 21 2.87 -8.64 5.28
N GLY A 22 2.84 -7.36 5.67
CA GLY A 22 3.83 -6.75 6.56
C GLY A 22 5.19 -6.51 5.92
N ARG A 23 5.28 -6.46 4.58
CA ARG A 23 6.52 -6.16 3.87
C ARG A 23 6.86 -4.68 4.02
N PRO A 24 8.16 -4.32 4.10
CA PRO A 24 8.58 -2.92 4.13
C PRO A 24 8.37 -2.26 2.77
N ARG A 25 8.30 -0.93 2.78
CA ARG A 25 8.16 -0.11 1.58
C ARG A 25 9.28 -0.33 0.56
N ASP A 26 10.49 -0.58 1.05
CA ASP A 26 11.69 -0.81 0.21
C ASP A 26 11.67 -2.16 -0.52
N ALA A 27 10.66 -3.01 -0.26
CA ALA A 27 10.43 -4.25 -0.99
C ALA A 27 9.77 -4.05 -2.37
N CYS A 28 9.62 -2.79 -2.82
CA CYS A 28 9.12 -2.44 -4.14
C CYS A 28 10.00 -3.06 -5.23
N PRO A 29 9.46 -3.91 -6.14
CA PRO A 29 10.24 -4.55 -7.18
C PRO A 29 10.53 -3.64 -8.38
N TYR A 30 9.90 -2.46 -8.44
CA TYR A 30 10.00 -1.54 -9.56
C TYR A 30 11.05 -0.47 -9.33
N THR A 31 11.72 -0.04 -10.40
CA THR A 31 12.67 1.06 -10.38
C THR A 31 12.00 2.36 -9.92
N ASP A 32 12.64 3.05 -8.97
CA ASP A 32 12.16 4.34 -8.49
C ASP A 32 11.96 5.35 -9.63
N GLY A 33 10.91 6.17 -9.50
CA GLY A 33 10.54 7.18 -10.51
C GLY A 33 9.75 6.65 -11.70
N THR A 34 9.52 5.34 -11.81
CA THR A 34 8.60 4.77 -12.81
C THR A 34 7.14 4.90 -12.38
N GLU A 35 6.22 4.93 -13.35
CA GLU A 35 4.78 4.90 -13.07
C GLU A 35 4.39 3.68 -12.24
N HIS A 36 5.03 2.53 -12.44
CA HIS A 36 4.83 1.32 -11.65
C HIS A 36 5.26 1.49 -10.19
N ALA A 37 6.42 2.10 -9.92
CA ALA A 37 6.84 2.39 -8.55
C ALA A 37 5.88 3.36 -7.83
N LEU A 38 5.37 4.37 -8.54
CA LEU A 38 4.35 5.28 -8.02
C LEU A 38 3.03 4.57 -7.73
N ALA A 39 2.59 3.69 -8.64
CA ALA A 39 1.36 2.92 -8.52
C ALA A 39 1.40 1.89 -7.39
N TRP A 40 2.46 1.09 -7.32
CA TRP A 40 2.71 0.18 -6.21
C TRP A 40 2.70 0.95 -4.89
N GLY A 41 3.28 2.14 -4.97
CA GLY A 41 3.35 3.02 -3.86
C GLY A 41 2.03 3.56 -3.33
N ALA A 42 1.14 3.93 -4.23
CA ALA A 42 -0.21 4.37 -3.90
C ALA A 42 -0.98 3.23 -3.21
N GLY A 43 -0.86 2.00 -3.74
CA GLY A 43 -1.50 0.82 -3.17
C GLY A 43 -1.04 0.50 -1.74
N PHE A 44 0.28 0.57 -1.49
CA PHE A 44 0.85 0.36 -0.17
C PHE A 44 0.34 1.40 0.86
N ALA A 45 0.34 2.68 0.48
CA ALA A 45 -0.14 3.76 1.34
C ALA A 45 -1.65 3.66 1.61
N ASP A 46 -2.43 3.19 0.64
CA ASP A 46 -3.86 2.94 0.81
C ASP A 46 -4.15 1.78 1.77
N GLY A 47 -3.36 0.70 1.69
CA GLY A 47 -3.38 -0.38 2.68
C GLY A 47 -3.12 0.13 4.10
N PHE A 48 -2.11 1.00 4.26
CA PHE A 48 -1.81 1.64 5.54
C PHE A 48 -2.98 2.50 6.04
N ARG A 49 -3.57 3.35 5.19
CA ARG A 49 -4.72 4.20 5.54
C ARG A 49 -5.91 3.35 6.01
N THR A 50 -6.23 2.30 5.26
CA THR A 50 -7.32 1.38 5.60
C THR A 50 -7.08 0.68 6.93
N HIS A 51 -5.84 0.26 7.20
CA HIS A 51 -5.48 -0.35 8.48
C HIS A 51 -5.51 0.65 9.64
N ALA A 52 -5.03 1.88 9.43
CA ALA A 52 -5.08 2.94 10.42
C ALA A 52 -6.52 3.31 10.80
N SER A 53 -7.43 3.42 9.82
CA SER A 53 -8.85 3.68 10.07
C SER A 53 -9.54 2.55 10.83
N ARG A 54 -9.11 1.29 10.65
CA ARG A 54 -9.62 0.15 11.44
C ARG A 54 -9.07 0.08 12.86
N ARG A 55 -7.96 0.80 13.14
CA ARG A 55 -7.27 0.80 14.42
C ARG A 55 -7.62 2.00 15.30
N GLN A 56 -8.69 2.74 14.98
CA GLN A 56 -9.39 3.58 15.97
C GLN A 56 -10.41 2.70 16.70
N PRO A 57 -10.05 2.08 17.84
CA PRO A 57 -11.08 1.65 18.78
C PRO A 57 -11.71 2.93 19.34
N ASN A 58 -13.02 2.89 19.56
CA ASN A 58 -13.78 3.81 20.39
C ASN A 58 -12.88 4.56 21.40
N VAL A 59 -12.52 5.81 21.10
CA VAL A 59 -12.17 6.73 22.16
C VAL A 59 -13.51 7.04 22.81
N ASP A 60 -13.85 6.23 23.80
CA ASP A 60 -14.89 6.50 24.76
C ASP A 60 -14.48 7.82 25.43
N VAL A 61 -15.02 8.92 24.92
CA VAL A 61 -14.92 10.24 25.54
C VAL A 61 -15.84 10.18 26.76
N VAL A 62 -15.37 9.56 27.84
CA VAL A 62 -15.90 9.81 29.18
C VAL A 62 -15.18 11.06 29.68
N PHE A 63 -15.73 12.21 29.29
CA PHE A 63 -15.51 13.45 30.03
C PHE A 63 -16.72 13.68 30.94
N ALA A 64 -16.40 13.86 32.21
CA ALA A 64 -17.24 14.29 33.34
C ALA A 64 -18.12 13.23 34.01
#